data_AF-A0A4U1C486-F1
#
_entry.id   AF-A0A4U1C486-F1
#
_cell.length_a   1.000
_cell.length_b   1.000
_cell.length_c   1.000
_cell.angle_alpha   90.00
_cell.angle_beta   90.00
_cell.angle_gamma   90.00
#
_symmetry.space_group_name_H-M   'P 1'
#
loop_
_entity.id
_entity.type
_entity.pdbx_description
1 polymer ?
#
loop_
_entity_poly.entity_id
_entity_poly.type
_entity_poly.pdbx_seq_one_letter_code
_entity_poly.pdbx_strand_id
1 'polypeptide(L)'
;MTPIEYLKLQAKNLLKDFKTQTSSFDPKLQRNLYEYDPRFFKIDLLINDFDINEEKFQLGNAQHVIAKLCGLDKWQDLSKASPAKIELSILLYTNMDRLEVRDWDQYVLDIETANNVKLDDDFKLQIFKEGFLEREQDVFYDDYRLSKDDEDEIEWEIDDFVPSVPTEKIYSLPLNGKDREEFIEAANWSFERIFNRIEPNYPELTRSLWDAERYIDEELLKPEMLPIDRDYALSLVDGFMVGHVIQLAAQADDQAEKAD
;
A
#
# COMPACT_ATOMS: atom_id res chain seq x y z
N MET A 1 -14.84 -21.21 3.09
CA MET A 1 -14.97 -19.78 3.41
C MET A 1 -16.23 -19.28 2.73
N THR A 2 -17.12 -18.62 3.46
CA THR A 2 -18.34 -18.01 2.88
C THR A 2 -17.99 -16.74 2.09
N PRO A 3 -18.82 -16.30 1.13
CA PRO A 3 -18.61 -15.04 0.40
C PRO A 3 -18.36 -13.82 1.31
N ILE A 4 -19.12 -13.74 2.40
CA ILE A 4 -19.01 -12.66 3.38
C ILE A 4 -17.68 -12.72 4.13
N GLU A 5 -17.20 -13.92 4.50
CA GLU A 5 -15.89 -14.09 5.14
C GLU A 5 -14.75 -13.74 4.20
N TYR A 6 -14.88 -14.05 2.92
CA TYR A 6 -13.91 -13.67 1.89
C TYR A 6 -13.79 -12.15 1.78
N LEU A 7 -14.91 -11.43 1.66
CA LEU A 7 -14.88 -9.95 1.58
C LEU A 7 -14.38 -9.31 2.89
N LYS A 8 -14.67 -9.91 4.05
CA LYS A 8 -14.07 -9.47 5.33
C LYS A 8 -12.56 -9.62 5.33
N LEU A 9 -12.04 -10.68 4.72
CA LEU A 9 -10.60 -10.88 4.57
C LEU A 9 -10.01 -9.81 3.66
N GLN A 10 -10.67 -9.49 2.54
CA GLN A 10 -10.22 -8.43 1.64
C GLN A 10 -10.16 -7.06 2.32
N ALA A 11 -11.18 -6.69 3.10
CA ALA A 11 -11.17 -5.45 3.88
C ALA A 11 -10.03 -5.41 4.92
N LYS A 12 -9.68 -6.55 5.51
CA LYS A 12 -8.53 -6.64 6.43
C LYS A 12 -7.20 -6.51 5.70
N ASN A 13 -7.08 -7.08 4.50
CA ASN A 13 -5.89 -6.97 3.67
C ASN A 13 -5.69 -5.53 3.21
N LEU A 14 -6.74 -4.85 2.76
CA LEU A 14 -6.69 -3.43 2.42
C LEU A 14 -6.24 -2.58 3.60
N LEU A 15 -6.78 -2.84 4.80
CA LEU A 15 -6.33 -2.15 6.01
C LEU A 15 -4.87 -2.43 6.35
N LYS A 16 -4.34 -3.64 6.04
CA LYS A 16 -2.91 -3.93 6.24
C LYS A 16 -2.05 -3.10 5.30
N ASP A 17 -2.45 -3.00 4.04
CA ASP A 17 -1.72 -2.18 3.06
C ASP A 17 -1.73 -0.70 3.44
N PHE A 18 -2.88 -0.15 3.86
CA PHE A 18 -2.93 1.23 4.37
C PHE A 18 -2.09 1.45 5.65
N LYS A 19 -1.82 0.41 6.44
CA LYS A 19 -0.93 0.50 7.61
C LYS A 19 0.54 0.53 7.26
N THR A 20 0.90 0.27 6.00
CA THR A 20 2.27 0.45 5.49
C THR A 20 2.60 1.91 5.20
N GLN A 21 1.60 2.81 5.33
CA GLN A 21 1.76 4.24 5.13
C GLN A 21 3.00 4.76 5.84
N THR A 22 3.86 5.39 5.06
CA THR A 22 4.94 6.24 5.53
C THR A 22 4.61 7.67 5.14
N SER A 23 4.99 8.62 5.98
CA SER A 23 4.74 10.04 5.73
C SER A 23 6.07 10.77 5.70
N SER A 24 6.39 11.41 4.59
CA SER A 24 7.49 12.36 4.48
C SER A 24 6.90 13.76 4.36
N PHE A 25 7.41 14.72 5.13
CA PHE A 25 6.97 16.09 4.98
C PHE A 25 7.66 16.71 3.77
N ASP A 26 6.89 17.17 2.78
CA ASP A 26 7.44 17.91 1.65
C ASP A 26 7.42 19.42 1.96
N PRO A 27 8.60 20.05 2.19
CA PRO A 27 8.69 21.47 2.52
C PRO A 27 8.34 22.40 1.36
N LYS A 28 8.37 21.92 0.10
CA LYS A 28 7.96 22.70 -1.08
C LYS A 28 6.44 22.76 -1.19
N LEU A 29 5.76 21.66 -0.89
CA LEU A 29 4.30 21.55 -0.96
C LEU A 29 3.60 21.90 0.36
N GLN A 30 4.34 22.08 1.45
CA GLN A 30 3.84 22.34 2.80
C GLN A 30 2.81 21.29 3.26
N ARG A 31 2.97 20.03 2.83
CA ARG A 31 2.09 18.92 3.17
C ARG A 31 2.90 17.64 3.39
N ASN A 32 2.32 16.70 4.11
CA ASN A 32 2.85 15.34 4.15
C ASN A 32 2.54 14.66 2.80
N LEU A 33 3.56 14.04 2.22
CA LEU A 33 3.41 13.04 1.17
C LEU A 33 3.31 11.68 1.85
N TYR A 34 2.38 10.87 1.38
CA TYR A 34 2.16 9.53 1.89
C TYR A 34 2.65 8.54 0.83
N GLU A 35 3.50 7.62 1.26
CA GLU A 35 3.98 6.51 0.45
C GLU A 35 3.54 5.20 1.10
N TYR A 36 3.24 4.21 0.27
CA TYR A 36 2.73 2.90 0.70
C TYR A 36 3.61 1.78 0.15
N ASP A 37 3.73 0.68 0.89
CA ASP A 37 4.34 -0.59 0.42
C ASP A 37 3.27 -1.69 0.42
N PRO A 38 2.24 -1.58 -0.44
CA PRO A 38 1.09 -2.47 -0.41
C PRO A 38 1.41 -3.85 -0.98
N ARG A 39 0.72 -4.87 -0.45
CA ARG A 39 0.89 -6.27 -0.91
C ARG A 39 -0.34 -6.83 -1.61
N PHE A 40 -1.51 -6.22 -1.43
CA PHE A 40 -2.78 -6.74 -1.95
C PHE A 40 -3.48 -5.77 -2.89
N PHE A 41 -3.35 -4.46 -2.69
CA PHE A 41 -4.08 -3.44 -3.44
C PHE A 41 -3.21 -2.29 -3.95
N LYS A 42 -3.58 -1.74 -5.11
CA LYS A 42 -3.01 -0.50 -5.66
C LYS A 42 -3.59 0.69 -4.89
N ILE A 43 -2.90 1.10 -3.83
CA ILE A 43 -3.42 2.07 -2.86
C ILE A 43 -3.62 3.45 -3.47
N ASP A 44 -2.71 3.91 -4.32
CA ASP A 44 -2.79 5.24 -4.94
C ASP A 44 -4.04 5.40 -5.81
N LEU A 45 -4.38 4.36 -6.59
CA LEU A 45 -5.62 4.32 -7.37
C LEU A 45 -6.85 4.39 -6.46
N LEU A 46 -6.88 3.58 -5.39
CA LEU A 46 -7.98 3.58 -4.44
C LEU A 46 -8.16 4.92 -3.72
N ILE A 47 -7.07 5.62 -3.38
CA ILE A 47 -7.15 6.92 -2.73
C ILE A 47 -7.79 7.94 -3.67
N ASN A 48 -7.35 7.98 -4.93
CA ASN A 48 -7.84 8.91 -5.94
C ASN A 48 -9.33 8.68 -6.26
N ASP A 49 -9.74 7.43 -6.44
CA ASP A 49 -11.10 7.11 -6.92
C ASP A 49 -12.15 7.13 -5.80
N PHE A 50 -11.74 6.86 -4.55
CA PHE A 50 -12.66 6.80 -3.40
C PHE A 50 -12.55 7.99 -2.44
N ASP A 51 -11.75 9.02 -2.76
CA ASP A 51 -11.54 10.22 -1.93
C ASP A 51 -11.21 9.84 -0.47
N ILE A 52 -10.22 8.95 -0.32
CA ILE A 52 -9.91 8.35 0.97
C ILE A 52 -9.16 9.34 1.84
N ASN A 53 -9.65 9.55 3.07
CA ASN A 53 -8.88 10.24 4.10
C ASN A 53 -7.80 9.32 4.67
N GLU A 54 -6.58 9.51 4.17
CA GLU A 54 -5.38 8.76 4.49
C GLU A 54 -4.98 8.83 5.98
N GLU A 55 -5.15 9.98 6.65
CA GLU A 55 -4.75 10.20 8.05
C GLU A 55 -5.61 9.40 9.06
N LYS A 56 -6.83 9.03 8.68
CA LYS A 56 -7.82 8.39 9.59
C LYS A 56 -8.35 7.08 9.03
N PHE A 57 -7.54 6.35 8.28
CA PHE A 57 -7.96 5.11 7.68
C PHE A 57 -8.15 3.98 8.72
N GLN A 58 -9.38 3.49 8.84
CA GLN A 58 -9.76 2.44 9.80
C GLN A 58 -10.47 1.27 9.10
N LEU A 59 -10.68 0.18 9.83
CA LEU A 59 -11.37 -1.00 9.29
C LEU A 59 -12.76 -0.69 8.72
N GLY A 60 -13.50 0.25 9.30
CA GLY A 60 -14.79 0.68 8.77
C GLY A 60 -14.68 1.34 7.40
N ASN A 61 -13.61 2.08 7.15
CA ASN A 61 -13.33 2.72 5.86
C ASN A 61 -12.96 1.65 4.83
N ALA A 62 -12.07 0.72 5.20
CA ALA A 62 -11.72 -0.42 4.34
C ALA A 62 -12.95 -1.26 3.96
N GLN A 63 -13.84 -1.53 4.92
CA GLN A 63 -15.11 -2.21 4.66
C GLN A 63 -16.02 -1.42 3.73
N HIS A 64 -16.04 -0.10 3.83
CA HIS A 64 -16.82 0.77 2.95
C HIS A 64 -16.29 0.73 1.51
N VAL A 65 -14.97 0.83 1.31
CA VAL A 65 -14.33 0.73 0.00
C VAL A 65 -14.65 -0.63 -0.65
N ILE A 66 -14.46 -1.73 0.08
CA ILE A 66 -14.80 -3.06 -0.43
C ILE A 66 -16.30 -3.18 -0.76
N ALA A 67 -17.19 -2.56 0.02
CA ALA A 67 -18.62 -2.54 -0.30
C ALA A 67 -18.90 -1.82 -1.62
N LYS A 68 -18.24 -0.69 -1.88
CA LYS A 68 -18.38 0.05 -3.13
C LYS A 68 -17.86 -0.75 -4.33
N LEU A 69 -16.71 -1.40 -4.22
CA LEU A 69 -16.20 -2.34 -5.23
C LEU A 69 -17.12 -3.55 -5.47
N CYS A 70 -18.00 -3.86 -4.52
CA CYS A 70 -19.01 -4.91 -4.64
C CYS A 70 -20.37 -4.41 -5.18
N GLY A 71 -20.51 -3.14 -5.58
CA GLY A 71 -21.80 -2.59 -6.00
C GLY A 71 -22.81 -2.43 -4.86
N LEU A 72 -22.31 -2.07 -3.68
CA LEU A 72 -23.09 -1.77 -2.49
C LEU A 72 -22.77 -0.38 -1.94
N ASP A 73 -23.78 0.29 -1.40
CA ASP A 73 -23.58 1.58 -0.75
C ASP A 73 -22.92 1.45 0.61
N LYS A 74 -23.32 0.43 1.38
CA LYS A 74 -22.81 0.22 2.74
C LYS A 74 -22.51 -1.24 2.98
N TRP A 75 -21.50 -1.47 3.82
CA TRP A 75 -21.10 -2.81 4.25
C TRP A 75 -22.26 -3.57 4.92
N GLN A 76 -23.14 -2.90 5.67
CA GLN A 76 -24.27 -3.55 6.34
C GLN A 76 -25.32 -4.09 5.37
N ASP A 77 -25.34 -3.61 4.12
CA ASP A 77 -26.31 -4.08 3.12
C ASP A 77 -26.00 -5.52 2.69
N LEU A 78 -24.72 -5.91 2.75
CA LEU A 78 -24.25 -7.25 2.41
C LEU A 78 -24.83 -8.34 3.34
N SER A 79 -25.12 -8.03 4.60
CA SER A 79 -25.70 -9.01 5.54
C SER A 79 -27.21 -9.18 5.40
N LYS A 80 -27.89 -8.26 4.72
CA LYS A 80 -29.33 -8.27 4.44
C LYS A 80 -29.64 -8.62 2.99
N ALA A 81 -28.62 -8.69 2.15
CA ALA A 81 -28.74 -8.94 0.73
C ALA A 81 -29.31 -10.34 0.44
N SER A 82 -30.05 -10.43 -0.66
CA SER A 82 -30.49 -11.71 -1.21
C SER A 82 -29.27 -12.55 -1.63
N PRO A 83 -29.39 -13.90 -1.70
CA PRO A 83 -28.31 -14.73 -2.21
C PRO A 83 -27.83 -14.30 -3.61
N ALA A 84 -28.76 -13.92 -4.49
CA ALA A 84 -28.45 -13.42 -5.83
C ALA A 84 -27.65 -12.11 -5.79
N LYS A 85 -28.01 -11.16 -4.92
CA LYS A 85 -27.25 -9.91 -4.76
C LYS A 85 -25.86 -10.17 -4.19
N ILE A 86 -25.71 -11.10 -3.23
CA ILE A 86 -24.40 -11.48 -2.69
C ILE A 86 -23.53 -12.08 -3.80
N GLU A 87 -24.08 -12.97 -4.61
CA GLU A 87 -23.35 -13.58 -5.73
C GLU A 87 -22.94 -12.52 -6.77
N LEU A 88 -23.86 -11.64 -7.16
CA LEU A 88 -23.54 -10.53 -8.07
C LEU A 88 -22.44 -9.63 -7.51
N SER A 89 -22.50 -9.32 -6.21
CA SER A 89 -21.50 -8.48 -5.53
C SER A 89 -20.10 -9.10 -5.60
N ILE A 90 -20.01 -10.42 -5.42
CA ILE A 90 -18.74 -11.14 -5.58
C ILE A 90 -18.28 -11.12 -7.03
N LEU A 91 -19.18 -11.34 -7.99
CA LEU A 91 -18.82 -11.34 -9.40
C LEU A 91 -18.30 -9.97 -9.86
N LEU A 92 -18.93 -8.88 -9.42
CA LEU A 92 -18.44 -7.51 -9.67
C LEU A 92 -17.03 -7.32 -9.09
N TYR A 93 -16.83 -7.72 -7.83
CA TYR A 93 -15.53 -7.63 -7.20
C TYR A 93 -14.47 -8.49 -7.90
N THR A 94 -14.78 -9.73 -8.30
CA THR A 94 -13.77 -10.61 -8.87
C THR A 94 -13.38 -10.26 -10.29
N ASN A 95 -14.28 -9.58 -11.02
CA ASN A 95 -14.13 -9.19 -12.43
C ASN A 95 -14.04 -7.67 -12.59
N MET A 96 -13.47 -6.96 -11.61
CA MET A 96 -13.33 -5.50 -11.65
C MET A 96 -12.42 -5.00 -12.79
N ASP A 97 -11.51 -5.86 -13.27
CA ASP A 97 -10.69 -5.69 -14.47
C ASP A 97 -11.51 -5.66 -15.77
N ARG A 98 -12.73 -6.22 -15.72
CA ARG A 98 -13.63 -6.39 -16.88
C ARG A 98 -14.79 -5.42 -16.88
N LEU A 99 -15.34 -5.11 -15.71
CA LEU A 99 -16.46 -4.20 -15.60
C LEU A 99 -16.43 -3.51 -14.24
N GLU A 100 -16.26 -2.20 -14.27
CA GLU A 100 -16.41 -1.41 -13.05
C GLU A 100 -17.88 -1.33 -12.62
N VAL A 101 -18.08 -1.29 -11.31
CA VAL A 101 -19.40 -1.14 -10.68
C VAL A 101 -20.18 0.06 -11.21
N ARG A 102 -19.51 1.18 -11.47
CA ARG A 102 -20.15 2.40 -11.96
C ARG A 102 -20.82 2.18 -13.32
N ASP A 103 -20.12 1.52 -14.24
CA ASP A 103 -20.65 1.22 -15.57
C ASP A 103 -21.73 0.15 -15.53
N TRP A 104 -21.59 -0.83 -14.63
CA TRP A 104 -22.68 -1.77 -14.34
C TRP A 104 -23.95 -1.07 -13.85
N ASP A 105 -23.82 -0.17 -12.88
CA ASP A 105 -24.95 0.57 -12.31
C ASP A 105 -25.60 1.46 -13.38
N GLN A 106 -24.81 2.11 -14.23
CA GLN A 106 -25.31 2.89 -15.37
C GLN A 106 -26.07 2.01 -16.38
N TYR A 107 -25.50 0.86 -16.74
CA TYR A 107 -26.13 -0.09 -17.65
C TYR A 107 -27.50 -0.58 -17.13
N VAL A 108 -27.58 -0.93 -15.85
CA VAL A 108 -28.84 -1.32 -15.20
C VAL A 108 -29.83 -0.15 -15.20
N LEU A 109 -29.38 1.06 -14.86
CA LEU A 109 -30.22 2.25 -14.82
C LEU A 109 -30.80 2.61 -16.20
N ASP A 110 -30.02 2.44 -17.27
CA ASP A 110 -30.47 2.68 -18.64
C ASP A 110 -31.58 1.70 -19.03
N ILE A 111 -31.45 0.41 -18.69
CA ILE A 111 -32.48 -0.59 -18.93
C ILE A 111 -33.74 -0.29 -18.10
N GLU A 112 -33.58 0.00 -16.81
CA GLU A 112 -34.68 0.33 -15.90
C GLU A 112 -35.45 1.57 -16.40
N THR A 113 -34.73 2.60 -16.85
CA THR A 113 -35.31 3.85 -17.35
C THR A 113 -35.99 3.67 -18.71
N ALA A 114 -35.32 3.00 -19.66
CA ALA A 114 -35.86 2.79 -21.01
C ALA A 114 -37.13 1.94 -21.02
N ASN A 115 -37.21 0.98 -20.10
CA ASN A 115 -38.35 0.06 -19.98
C ASN A 115 -39.34 0.48 -18.87
N ASN A 116 -39.01 1.50 -18.07
CA ASN A 116 -39.78 1.95 -16.92
C ASN A 116 -40.11 0.81 -15.94
N VAL A 117 -39.11 -0.02 -15.64
CA VAL A 117 -39.18 -1.17 -14.71
C VAL A 117 -38.07 -1.07 -13.68
N LYS A 118 -38.22 -1.80 -12.57
CA LYS A 118 -37.13 -2.02 -11.62
C LYS A 118 -36.74 -3.49 -11.68
N LEU A 119 -35.47 -3.76 -11.96
CA LEU A 119 -34.97 -5.13 -12.06
C LEU A 119 -34.74 -5.68 -10.64
N ASP A 120 -35.15 -6.91 -10.41
CA ASP A 120 -34.81 -7.64 -9.18
C ASP A 120 -33.39 -8.20 -9.23
N ASP A 121 -32.90 -8.66 -8.07
CA ASP A 121 -31.52 -9.11 -7.92
C ASP A 121 -31.21 -10.38 -8.74
N ASP A 122 -32.18 -11.29 -8.89
CA ASP A 122 -32.02 -12.53 -9.66
C ASP A 122 -31.86 -12.22 -11.15
N PHE A 123 -32.68 -11.30 -11.67
CA PHE A 123 -32.59 -10.87 -13.05
C PHE A 123 -31.30 -10.10 -13.34
N LYS A 124 -30.87 -9.23 -12.42
CA LYS A 124 -29.57 -8.53 -12.49
C LYS A 124 -28.41 -9.53 -12.55
N LEU A 125 -28.42 -10.56 -11.70
CA LEU A 125 -27.42 -11.61 -11.70
C LEU A 125 -27.39 -12.38 -13.02
N GLN A 126 -28.57 -12.69 -13.58
CA GLN A 126 -28.67 -13.37 -14.87
C GLN A 126 -28.03 -12.54 -15.99
N ILE A 127 -28.37 -11.25 -16.08
CA ILE A 127 -27.80 -10.36 -17.10
C ILE A 127 -26.27 -10.29 -16.97
N PHE A 128 -25.75 -10.21 -15.76
CA PHE A 128 -24.29 -10.17 -15.55
C PHE A 128 -23.62 -11.43 -16.09
N LYS A 129 -24.17 -12.61 -15.75
CA LYS A 129 -23.60 -13.90 -16.17
C LYS A 129 -23.67 -14.11 -17.68
N GLU A 130 -24.82 -13.86 -18.30
CA GLU A 130 -25.02 -14.11 -19.74
C GLU A 130 -24.43 -12.99 -20.61
N GLY A 131 -24.41 -11.75 -20.12
CA GLY A 131 -24.05 -10.57 -20.90
C GLY A 131 -22.58 -10.18 -20.81
N PHE A 132 -21.94 -10.40 -19.65
CA PHE A 132 -20.60 -9.84 -19.36
C PHE A 132 -19.54 -10.89 -19.10
N LEU A 133 -19.88 -12.09 -18.59
CA LEU A 133 -18.88 -13.15 -18.39
C LEU A 133 -18.53 -13.90 -19.68
N GLU A 134 -19.46 -13.98 -20.64
CA GLU A 134 -19.30 -14.80 -21.86
C GLU A 134 -18.80 -14.01 -23.08
N ARG A 135 -18.70 -12.67 -23.02
CA ARG A 135 -18.27 -11.84 -24.15
C ARG A 135 -16.80 -11.44 -24.04
N GLU A 136 -16.08 -11.48 -25.16
CA GLU A 136 -14.79 -10.80 -25.30
C GLU A 136 -15.01 -9.29 -25.21
N GLN A 137 -14.14 -8.60 -24.47
CA GLN A 137 -14.25 -7.17 -24.20
C GLN A 137 -13.13 -6.40 -24.89
N ASP A 138 -13.50 -5.23 -25.44
CA ASP A 138 -12.60 -4.27 -26.07
C ASP A 138 -12.11 -3.17 -25.10
N VAL A 139 -12.60 -3.17 -23.86
CA VAL A 139 -12.32 -2.14 -22.85
C VAL A 139 -11.62 -2.79 -21.66
N PHE A 140 -10.51 -2.19 -21.23
CA PHE A 140 -9.74 -2.61 -20.07
C PHE A 140 -9.99 -1.63 -18.92
N TYR A 141 -10.30 -2.15 -17.73
CA TYR A 141 -10.45 -1.37 -16.51
C TYR A 141 -9.25 -1.60 -15.58
N ASP A 142 -8.93 -0.62 -14.75
CA ASP A 142 -7.86 -0.74 -13.77
C ASP A 142 -8.27 -1.71 -12.65
N ASP A 143 -7.55 -2.83 -12.53
CA ASP A 143 -7.70 -3.72 -11.39
C ASP A 143 -7.02 -3.09 -10.18
N TYR A 144 -7.81 -2.75 -9.16
CA TYR A 144 -7.32 -2.20 -7.90
C TYR A 144 -6.52 -3.21 -7.07
N ARG A 145 -6.51 -4.50 -7.44
CA ARG A 145 -5.70 -5.53 -6.79
C ARG A 145 -4.32 -5.56 -7.43
N LEU A 146 -3.30 -5.77 -6.60
CA LEU A 146 -1.96 -6.07 -7.12
C LEU A 146 -1.96 -7.48 -7.69
N SER A 147 -1.56 -7.61 -8.95
CA SER A 147 -1.27 -8.91 -9.54
C SER A 147 0.03 -9.44 -8.93
N LYS A 148 0.25 -10.77 -8.95
CA LYS A 148 1.54 -11.34 -8.49
C LYS A 148 2.72 -10.95 -9.38
N ASP A 149 2.43 -10.48 -10.59
CA ASP A 149 3.42 -10.06 -11.57
C ASP A 149 3.66 -8.53 -11.50
N ASP A 150 2.82 -7.79 -10.75
CA ASP A 150 2.94 -6.33 -10.56
C ASP A 150 4.02 -5.96 -9.51
N GLU A 151 4.64 -6.93 -8.81
CA GLU A 151 5.78 -6.66 -7.90
C GLU A 151 7.02 -6.12 -8.66
N ASP A 152 7.09 -6.34 -9.99
CA ASP A 152 8.24 -5.97 -10.83
C ASP A 152 8.01 -4.72 -11.71
N GLU A 153 6.78 -4.19 -11.81
CA GLU A 153 6.41 -3.10 -12.73
C GLU A 153 5.87 -1.84 -12.02
N ILE A 154 6.46 -1.46 -10.88
CA ILE A 154 6.41 -0.04 -10.47
C ILE A 154 7.54 0.68 -11.20
N GLU A 155 7.39 0.84 -12.53
CA GLU A 155 8.08 1.91 -13.23
C GLU A 155 7.45 3.21 -12.73
N TRP A 156 8.13 3.86 -11.78
CA TRP A 156 7.87 5.25 -11.46
C TRP A 156 7.95 6.04 -12.77
N GLU A 157 6.81 6.42 -13.34
CA GLU A 157 6.76 7.65 -14.12
C GLU A 157 7.16 8.75 -13.15
N ILE A 158 8.46 9.07 -13.18
CA ILE A 158 9.05 10.25 -12.55
C ILE A 158 8.37 11.43 -13.24
N ASP A 159 7.25 11.86 -12.66
CA ASP A 159 6.59 13.10 -13.03
C ASP A 159 7.61 14.24 -12.90
N ASP A 160 7.55 15.16 -13.86
CA ASP A 160 8.66 15.97 -14.31
C ASP A 160 9.49 16.62 -13.17
N PHE A 161 10.79 16.37 -13.21
CA PHE A 161 11.82 17.04 -12.41
C PHE A 161 11.68 18.58 -12.50
N VAL A 162 11.04 19.20 -11.50
CA VAL A 162 11.06 20.66 -11.33
C VAL A 162 12.37 21.06 -10.64
N PRO A 163 13.22 21.91 -11.25
CA PRO A 163 14.54 22.19 -10.71
C PRO A 163 14.51 23.15 -9.50
N SER A 164 15.29 22.75 -8.49
CA SER A 164 16.01 23.55 -7.48
C SER A 164 15.24 24.50 -6.55
N VAL A 165 15.03 24.04 -5.31
CA VAL A 165 15.07 24.90 -4.12
C VAL A 165 16.39 24.58 -3.40
N PRO A 166 17.14 25.54 -2.85
CA PRO A 166 18.42 25.24 -2.21
C PRO A 166 18.19 24.48 -0.91
N THR A 167 18.37 23.17 -0.96
CA THR A 167 18.43 22.27 0.19
C THR A 167 19.76 22.41 0.91
N GLU A 168 19.72 22.30 2.25
CA GLU A 168 20.93 22.29 3.06
C GLU A 168 21.80 21.09 2.68
N LYS A 169 23.11 21.33 2.53
CA LYS A 169 24.07 20.29 2.15
C LYS A 169 24.92 19.89 3.33
N ILE A 170 25.20 18.61 3.44
CA ILE A 170 26.16 18.06 4.39
C ILE A 170 27.54 18.15 3.75
N TYR A 171 28.48 18.78 4.45
CA TYR A 171 29.85 19.02 3.97
C TYR A 171 30.92 18.24 4.73
N SER A 172 30.57 17.62 5.87
CA SER A 172 31.54 16.92 6.71
C SER A 172 30.88 15.77 7.46
N LEU A 173 31.64 14.68 7.63
CA LEU A 173 31.32 13.56 8.52
C LEU A 173 32.34 13.53 9.68
N PRO A 174 31.97 13.01 10.86
CA PRO A 174 30.64 12.55 11.25
C PRO A 174 29.63 13.72 11.35
N LEU A 175 28.34 13.40 11.24
CA LEU A 175 27.29 14.39 11.42
C LEU A 175 27.36 14.98 12.83
N ASN A 176 26.99 16.25 13.00
CA ASN A 176 27.01 16.91 14.30
C ASN A 176 25.73 17.73 14.55
N GLY A 177 25.50 18.03 15.83
CA GLY A 177 24.36 18.82 16.26
C GLY A 177 23.02 18.21 15.85
N LYS A 178 22.10 19.06 15.40
CA LYS A 178 20.71 18.70 15.11
C LYS A 178 20.58 17.65 14.00
N ASP A 179 21.45 17.69 13.00
CA ASP A 179 21.40 16.71 11.90
C ASP A 179 21.73 15.30 12.40
N ARG A 180 22.68 15.17 13.32
CA ARG A 180 23.00 13.86 13.89
C ARG A 180 21.82 13.26 14.65
N GLU A 181 21.15 14.07 15.46
CA GLU A 181 19.98 13.63 16.24
C GLU A 181 18.87 13.13 15.31
N GLU A 182 18.57 13.87 14.24
CA GLU A 182 17.52 13.54 13.28
C GLU A 182 17.83 12.25 12.50
N PHE A 183 19.08 12.06 12.07
CA PHE A 183 19.48 10.82 11.40
C PHE A 183 19.43 9.61 12.35
N ILE A 184 19.79 9.77 13.63
CA ILE A 184 19.71 8.70 14.63
C ILE A 184 18.27 8.31 14.91
N GLU A 185 17.37 9.29 15.04
CA GLU A 185 15.94 9.01 15.21
C GLU A 185 15.36 8.27 14.01
N ALA A 186 15.67 8.74 12.79
CA ALA A 186 15.26 8.08 11.55
C ALA A 186 15.80 6.66 11.44
N ALA A 187 17.08 6.44 11.76
CA ALA A 187 17.71 5.13 11.71
C ALA A 187 17.09 4.14 12.70
N ASN A 188 16.87 4.55 13.96
CA ASN A 188 16.23 3.70 14.96
C ASN A 188 14.78 3.36 14.59
N TRP A 189 14.03 4.35 14.10
CA TRP A 189 12.66 4.13 13.66
C TRP A 189 12.60 3.16 12.48
N SER A 190 13.45 3.36 11.47
CA SER A 190 13.54 2.47 10.32
C SER A 190 14.01 1.07 10.72
N PHE A 191 14.97 0.95 11.65
CA PHE A 191 15.43 -0.33 12.17
C PHE A 191 14.28 -1.12 12.79
N GLU A 192 13.54 -0.55 13.75
CA GLU A 192 12.44 -1.27 14.40
C GLU A 192 11.32 -1.61 13.40
N ARG A 193 11.07 -0.75 12.41
CA ARG A 193 10.10 -1.02 11.33
C ARG A 193 10.49 -2.26 10.53
N ILE A 194 11.74 -2.33 10.06
CA ILE A 194 12.25 -3.45 9.25
C ILE A 194 12.45 -4.71 10.10
N PHE A 195 12.96 -4.58 11.32
CA PHE A 195 13.14 -5.67 12.27
C PHE A 195 11.83 -6.43 12.52
N ASN A 196 10.72 -5.69 12.71
CA ASN A 196 9.39 -6.29 12.89
C ASN A 196 8.85 -6.94 11.60
N ARG A 197 9.32 -6.54 10.41
CA ARG A 197 8.93 -7.14 9.12
C ARG A 197 9.68 -8.44 8.84
N ILE A 198 10.97 -8.49 9.18
CA ILE A 198 11.86 -9.63 8.88
C ILE A 198 11.63 -10.80 9.86
N GLU A 199 11.16 -10.52 11.09
CA GLU A 199 10.96 -11.54 12.14
C GLU A 199 12.18 -12.47 12.29
N PRO A 200 13.37 -11.94 12.61
CA PRO A 200 14.60 -12.72 12.65
C PRO A 200 14.52 -13.87 13.66
N ASN A 201 15.19 -15.00 13.35
CA ASN A 201 15.15 -16.23 14.16
C ASN A 201 15.63 -15.99 15.61
N TYR A 202 16.62 -15.10 15.78
CA TYR A 202 17.15 -14.68 17.09
C TYR A 202 16.91 -13.17 17.30
N PRO A 203 15.69 -12.75 17.68
CA PRO A 203 15.32 -11.34 17.73
C PRO A 203 16.10 -10.55 18.78
N GLU A 204 16.29 -11.10 19.99
CA GLU A 204 17.04 -10.41 21.04
C GLU A 204 18.51 -10.20 20.66
N LEU A 205 19.14 -11.20 20.02
CA LEU A 205 20.52 -11.12 19.57
C LEU A 205 20.65 -10.14 18.39
N THR A 206 19.74 -10.21 17.42
CA THR A 206 19.71 -9.29 16.26
C THR A 206 19.53 -7.84 16.73
N ARG A 207 18.65 -7.59 17.71
CA ARG A 207 18.46 -6.25 18.29
C ARG A 207 19.69 -5.79 19.07
N SER A 208 20.42 -6.69 19.72
CA SER A 208 21.66 -6.34 20.44
C SER A 208 22.83 -5.94 19.52
N LEU A 209 22.78 -6.34 18.25
CA LEU A 209 23.80 -5.99 17.24
C LEU A 209 23.53 -4.63 16.57
N TRP A 210 22.35 -4.05 16.77
CA TRP A 210 21.98 -2.76 16.19
C TRP A 210 22.71 -1.61 16.89
N ASP A 211 23.33 -0.75 16.10
CA ASP A 211 23.97 0.48 16.53
C ASP A 211 23.70 1.59 15.51
N ALA A 212 22.75 2.47 15.84
CA ALA A 212 22.32 3.55 14.97
C ALA A 212 23.44 4.55 14.68
N GLU A 213 24.33 4.81 15.64
CA GLU A 213 25.42 5.76 15.45
C GLU A 213 26.43 5.21 14.44
N ARG A 214 26.82 3.94 14.64
CA ARG A 214 27.72 3.24 13.74
C ARG A 214 27.13 3.09 12.34
N TYR A 215 25.84 2.81 12.22
CA TYR A 215 25.16 2.71 10.94
C TYR A 215 25.25 4.02 10.15
N ILE A 216 25.02 5.16 10.79
CA ILE A 216 25.07 6.47 10.14
C ILE A 216 26.51 6.86 9.77
N ASP A 217 27.44 6.65 10.69
CA ASP A 217 28.83 7.14 10.57
C ASP A 217 29.72 6.25 9.69
N GLU A 218 29.46 4.93 9.63
CA GLU A 218 30.32 3.97 8.91
C GLU A 218 29.66 3.32 7.69
N GLU A 219 28.35 3.06 7.74
CA GLU A 219 27.66 2.24 6.72
C GLU A 219 26.88 3.08 5.71
N LEU A 220 26.18 4.11 6.19
CA LEU A 220 25.26 4.92 5.40
C LEU A 220 25.96 6.01 4.58
N LEU A 221 26.72 6.89 5.24
CA LEU A 221 27.35 8.05 4.59
C LEU A 221 28.85 7.87 4.47
N LYS A 222 29.39 8.03 3.26
CA LYS A 222 30.83 7.95 2.98
C LYS A 222 31.40 9.32 2.63
N PRO A 223 32.66 9.64 2.99
CA PRO A 223 33.28 10.92 2.64
C PRO A 223 33.26 11.24 1.14
N GLU A 224 33.25 10.21 0.29
CA GLU A 224 33.17 10.31 -1.18
C GLU A 224 31.84 10.86 -1.69
N MET A 225 30.78 10.80 -0.87
CA MET A 225 29.44 11.29 -1.22
C MET A 225 29.28 12.80 -0.96
N LEU A 226 30.25 13.44 -0.30
CA LEU A 226 30.17 14.84 0.09
C LEU A 226 30.61 15.79 -1.05
N PRO A 227 29.94 16.96 -1.22
CA PRO A 227 28.80 17.43 -0.45
C PRO A 227 27.49 16.81 -0.94
N ILE A 228 26.75 16.19 -0.02
CA ILE A 228 25.46 15.54 -0.30
C ILE A 228 24.33 16.44 0.16
N ASP A 229 23.20 16.34 -0.53
CA ASP A 229 21.96 16.95 -0.09
C ASP A 229 21.46 16.29 1.21
N ARG A 230 21.07 17.10 2.20
CA ARG A 230 20.66 16.60 3.52
C ARG A 230 19.43 15.71 3.46
N ASP A 231 18.43 16.10 2.67
CA ASP A 231 17.16 15.39 2.59
C ASP A 231 17.34 14.09 1.80
N TYR A 232 18.16 14.14 0.75
CA TYR A 232 18.60 12.93 0.04
C TYR A 232 19.38 11.98 0.97
N ALA A 233 20.30 12.51 1.77
CA ALA A 233 21.04 11.70 2.73
C ALA A 233 20.13 11.04 3.79
N LEU A 234 19.07 11.73 4.22
CA LEU A 234 18.04 11.14 5.08
C LEU A 234 17.25 10.03 4.38
N SER A 235 16.88 10.20 3.10
CA SER A 235 16.15 9.15 2.37
C SER A 235 16.97 7.86 2.20
N LEU A 236 18.30 7.95 2.21
CA LEU A 236 19.17 6.77 2.17
C LEU A 236 19.04 5.89 3.43
N VAL A 237 18.65 6.47 4.57
CA VAL A 237 18.49 5.72 5.84
C VAL A 237 17.50 4.58 5.63
N ASP A 238 16.30 4.88 5.14
CA ASP A 238 15.27 3.87 4.87
C ASP A 238 15.68 2.94 3.71
N GLY A 239 16.24 3.51 2.63
CA GLY A 239 16.61 2.76 1.43
C GLY A 239 17.64 1.65 1.68
N PHE A 240 18.59 1.86 2.59
CA PHE A 240 19.62 0.86 2.91
C PHE A 240 19.35 0.06 4.20
N MET A 241 18.32 0.40 4.99
CA MET A 241 18.05 -0.28 6.25
C MET A 241 17.70 -1.76 6.07
N VAL A 242 16.92 -2.09 5.03
CA VAL A 242 16.47 -3.47 4.77
C VAL A 242 17.66 -4.41 4.64
N GLY A 243 18.63 -4.06 3.79
CA GLY A 243 19.83 -4.86 3.60
C GLY A 243 20.66 -4.98 4.88
N HIS A 244 20.74 -3.91 5.66
CA HIS A 244 21.49 -3.89 6.91
C HIS A 244 20.86 -4.80 7.99
N VAL A 245 19.54 -4.75 8.19
CA VAL A 245 18.87 -5.62 9.16
C VAL A 245 18.97 -7.09 8.78
N ILE A 246 18.92 -7.42 7.47
CA ILE A 246 19.16 -8.79 6.98
C ILE A 246 20.57 -9.25 7.36
N GLN A 247 21.59 -8.39 7.21
CA GLN A 247 22.96 -8.71 7.61
C GLN A 247 23.09 -8.92 9.11
N LEU A 248 22.42 -8.11 9.94
CA LEU A 248 22.41 -8.28 11.39
C LEU A 248 21.73 -9.59 11.80
N ALA A 249 20.62 -9.94 11.16
CA ALA A 249 19.93 -11.21 11.40
C ALA A 249 20.82 -12.40 11.03
N ALA A 250 21.49 -12.36 9.88
CA ALA A 250 22.43 -13.40 9.46
C ALA A 250 23.63 -13.53 10.43
N GLN A 251 24.14 -12.40 10.94
CA GLN A 251 25.21 -12.41 11.96
C GLN A 251 24.73 -13.01 13.28
N ALA A 252 23.49 -12.75 13.68
CA ALA A 252 22.90 -13.34 14.87
C ALA A 252 22.73 -14.86 14.72
N ASP A 253 22.27 -15.33 13.57
CA ASP A 253 22.17 -16.76 13.24
C ASP A 253 23.55 -17.44 13.36
N ASP A 254 24.59 -16.87 12.74
CA ASP A 254 25.97 -17.37 12.81
C ASP A 254 26.55 -17.40 14.24
N GLN A 255 26.17 -16.44 15.09
CA GLN A 255 26.63 -16.37 16.48
C GLN A 255 25.92 -17.38 17.37
N ALA A 256 24.63 -17.61 17.14
CA ALA A 256 23.85 -18.63 17.84
C ALA A 256 24.34 -20.04 17.50
N GLU A 257 24.64 -20.33 16.23
CA GLU A 257 25.17 -21.63 15.80
C GLU A 257 26.57 -21.95 16.35
N LYS A 258 27.38 -20.94 16.68
CA LYS A 258 28.71 -21.12 17.28
C LYS A 258 28.69 -21.23 18.81
N ALA A 259 27.55 -20.92 19.44
CA ALA A 259 27.36 -20.97 20.88
C ALA A 259 26.81 -22.33 21.37
N ASP A 260 26.25 -23.14 20.45
CA ASP A 260 25.84 -24.54 20.65
C ASP A 260 26.99 -25.54 20.34
#